data_AF-A0A959Q505-F1
#
_entry.id   AF-A0A959Q505-F1
#
_cell.length_a   1.000
_cell.length_b   1.000
_cell.length_c   1.000
_cell.angle_alpha   90.00
_cell.angle_beta   90.00
_cell.angle_gamma   90.00
#
_symmetry.space_group_name_H-M   'P 1'
#
loop_
_entity.id
_entity.type
_entity.pdbx_description
1 polymer ?
#
loop_
_entity_poly.entity_id
_entity_poly.type
_entity_poly.pdbx_seq_one_letter_code
_entity_poly.pdbx_strand_id
1 'polypeptide(L)'
;PAFVTGLVYAKRLTIAPAEDLSALIQTLRTQGFDDGMILELNQVVAYFNYANRTANGLGVTTVGDELGLSPGDDEDPDNWNHQ
;
A
#
# COMPACT_ATOMS: atom_id res chain seq x y z
N PRO A 1 13.29 4.92 -10.69
CA PRO A 1 12.05 4.74 -11.49
C PRO A 1 10.84 5.34 -10.76
N ALA A 2 9.77 5.69 -11.48
CA ALA A 2 8.55 6.31 -10.94
C ALA A 2 7.96 5.58 -9.71
N PHE A 3 7.87 4.25 -9.80
CA PHE A 3 7.36 3.38 -8.74
C PHE A 3 8.20 3.43 -7.44
N VAL A 4 9.52 3.65 -7.55
CA VAL A 4 10.39 3.73 -6.36
C VAL A 4 10.05 4.96 -5.52
N THR A 5 9.75 6.10 -6.14
CA THR A 5 9.34 7.32 -5.41
C THR A 5 7.99 7.13 -4.74
N GLY A 6 7.06 6.43 -5.39
CA GLY A 6 5.78 6.03 -4.79
C GLY A 6 5.97 5.23 -3.50
N LEU A 7 6.90 4.26 -3.50
CA LEU A 7 7.25 3.49 -2.30
C LEU A 7 7.91 4.35 -1.20
N VAL A 8 8.74 5.33 -1.57
CA VAL A 8 9.33 6.27 -0.60
C VAL A 8 8.24 7.13 0.04
N TYR A 9 7.30 7.65 -0.76
CA TYR A 9 6.14 8.38 -0.26
C TYR A 9 5.30 7.52 0.70
N ALA A 10 4.98 6.28 0.30
CA ALA A 10 4.22 5.35 1.11
C ALA A 10 4.89 5.08 2.46
N LYS A 11 6.20 4.75 2.44
CA LYS A 11 6.98 4.53 3.65
C LYS A 11 6.94 5.74 4.58
N ARG A 12 7.16 6.95 4.06
CA ARG A 12 7.18 8.19 4.84
C ARG A 12 5.84 8.44 5.52
N LEU A 13 4.74 8.34 4.78
CA LEU A 13 3.39 8.50 5.30
C LEU A 13 3.02 7.45 6.37
N THR A 14 3.53 6.22 6.24
CA THR A 14 3.33 5.16 7.24
C THR A 14 4.10 5.42 8.55
N ILE A 15 5.40 5.73 8.46
CA ILE A 15 6.28 5.82 9.65
C ILE A 15 6.26 7.19 10.32
N ALA A 16 5.98 8.25 9.57
CA ALA A 16 6.08 9.63 10.01
C ALA A 16 4.94 10.49 9.42
N PRO A 17 3.67 10.21 9.76
CA PRO A 17 2.51 10.86 9.15
C PRO A 17 2.41 12.38 9.40
N ALA A 18 3.18 12.92 10.35
CA ALA A 18 3.23 14.35 10.66
C ALA A 18 4.32 15.11 9.89
N GLU A 19 5.18 14.42 9.14
CA GLU A 19 6.20 15.09 8.33
C GLU A 19 5.60 15.75 7.09
N ASP A 20 6.24 16.84 6.65
CA ASP A 20 5.90 17.47 5.39
C ASP A 20 6.33 16.59 4.20
N LEU A 21 5.36 16.26 3.35
CA LEU A 21 5.55 15.44 2.14
C LEU A 21 5.59 16.28 0.85
N SER A 22 5.55 17.61 0.94
CA SER A 22 5.47 18.50 -0.22
C SER A 22 6.60 18.25 -1.23
N ALA A 23 7.84 18.05 -0.76
CA ALA A 23 8.98 17.75 -1.63
C ALA A 23 8.84 16.40 -2.37
N LEU A 24 8.28 15.38 -1.70
CA LEU A 24 8.01 14.08 -2.31
C LEU A 24 6.87 14.17 -3.33
N ILE A 25 5.82 14.94 -3.04
CA ILE A 25 4.72 15.21 -3.98
C ILE A 25 5.26 15.87 -5.26
N GLN A 26 6.15 16.87 -5.13
CA GLN A 26 6.78 17.48 -6.30
C GLN A 26 7.65 16.48 -7.08
N THR A 27 8.36 15.59 -6.37
CA THR A 27 9.17 14.54 -7.02
C THR A 27 8.30 13.52 -7.76
N LEU A 28 7.12 13.18 -7.24
CA LEU A 28 6.16 12.32 -7.95
C LEU A 28 5.66 12.97 -9.23
N ARG A 29 5.33 14.26 -9.19
CA ARG A 29 4.91 15.03 -10.37
C ARG A 29 5.99 15.09 -11.44
N THR A 30 7.25 15.31 -11.07
CA THR A 30 8.36 15.30 -12.04
C THR A 30 8.61 13.93 -12.67
N GLN A 31 8.10 12.86 -12.05
CA GLN A 31 8.14 11.50 -12.56
C GLN A 31 6.88 11.09 -13.33
N GLY A 32 5.98 12.03 -13.60
CA GLY A 32 4.80 11.83 -14.46
C GLY A 32 3.53 11.43 -13.73
N PHE A 33 3.50 11.44 -12.40
CA PHE A 33 2.25 11.30 -11.66
C PHE A 33 1.42 12.58 -11.77
N ASP A 34 0.16 12.45 -12.17
CA ASP A 34 -0.81 13.53 -12.00
C ASP A 34 -1.36 13.57 -10.55
N ASP A 35 -2.14 14.60 -10.25
CA ASP A 35 -2.71 14.77 -8.91
C ASP A 35 -3.72 13.66 -8.55
N GLY A 36 -4.37 13.04 -9.53
CA GLY A 36 -5.26 11.90 -9.33
C GLY A 36 -4.49 10.65 -8.89
N MET A 37 -3.39 10.32 -9.56
CA MET A 37 -2.51 9.21 -9.19
C MET A 37 -1.88 9.42 -7.80
N ILE A 38 -1.52 10.66 -7.44
CA ILE A 38 -1.00 10.98 -6.11
C ILE A 38 -2.09 10.83 -5.05
N LEU A 39 -3.33 11.23 -5.35
CA LEU A 39 -4.47 11.03 -4.47
C LEU A 39 -4.73 9.53 -4.24
N GLU A 40 -4.76 8.72 -5.29
CA GLU A 40 -4.94 7.27 -5.19
C GLU A 40 -3.84 6.61 -4.35
N LEU A 41 -2.57 6.96 -4.61
CA LEU A 41 -1.43 6.51 -3.81
C LEU A 41 -1.63 6.83 -2.32
N ASN A 42 -2.01 8.07 -2.00
CA ASN A 42 -2.25 8.51 -0.63
C ASN A 42 -3.41 7.73 0.01
N GLN A 43 -4.52 7.55 -0.70
CA GLN A 43 -5.70 6.83 -0.20
C GLN A 43 -5.39 5.37 0.12
N VAL A 44 -4.67 4.66 -0.77
CA VAL A 44 -4.26 3.27 -0.54
C VAL A 44 -3.37 3.16 0.70
N VAL A 45 -2.35 4.03 0.81
CA VAL A 45 -1.45 4.03 1.96
C VAL A 45 -2.20 4.37 3.26
N ALA A 46 -3.09 5.35 3.24
CA ALA A 46 -3.89 5.74 4.39
C ALA A 46 -4.83 4.61 4.86
N TYR A 47 -5.47 3.91 3.91
CA TYR A 47 -6.32 2.76 4.20
C TYR A 47 -5.55 1.65 4.94
N PHE A 48 -4.38 1.25 4.41
CA PHE A 48 -3.56 0.24 5.08
C PHE A 48 -3.03 0.73 6.43
N ASN A 49 -2.66 2.01 6.56
CA ASN A 49 -2.26 2.57 7.84
C ASN A 49 -3.38 2.50 8.89
N TYR A 50 -4.63 2.74 8.50
CA TYR A 50 -5.78 2.56 9.38
C TYR A 50 -5.97 1.08 9.75
N ALA A 51 -6.06 0.19 8.77
CA ALA A 51 -6.28 -1.24 9.00
C ALA A 51 -5.18 -1.85 9.89
N ASN A 52 -3.91 -1.53 9.59
CA ASN A 52 -2.75 -2.01 10.36
C ASN A 52 -2.78 -1.51 11.80
N ARG A 53 -3.14 -0.24 12.04
CA ARG A 53 -3.25 0.31 13.40
C ARG A 53 -4.41 -0.29 14.17
N THR A 54 -5.54 -0.57 13.52
CA THR A 54 -6.68 -1.26 14.14
C THR A 54 -6.29 -2.69 14.55
N ALA A 55 -5.71 -3.47 13.63
CA ALA A 55 -5.28 -4.83 13.92
C ALA A 55 -4.22 -4.87 15.03
N ASN A 56 -3.17 -4.07 14.91
CA ASN A 56 -2.10 -4.01 15.90
C ASN A 56 -2.59 -3.50 17.26
N GLY A 57 -3.46 -2.48 17.28
CA GLY A 57 -3.99 -1.90 18.51
C GLY A 57 -4.91 -2.85 19.28
N LEU A 58 -5.60 -3.76 18.58
CA LEU A 58 -6.43 -4.80 19.17
C LEU A 58 -5.66 -6.10 19.48
N GLY A 59 -4.39 -6.19 19.10
CA GLY A 59 -3.56 -7.39 19.30
C GLY A 59 -3.95 -8.57 18.40
N VAL A 60 -4.49 -8.30 17.21
CA VAL A 60 -4.79 -9.34 16.21
C VAL A 60 -3.49 -10.04 15.80
N THR A 61 -3.50 -11.37 15.81
CA THR A 61 -2.35 -12.22 15.45
C THR A 61 -2.76 -13.18 14.34
N THR A 62 -1.84 -13.46 13.43
CA THR A 62 -2.02 -14.47 12.38
C THR A 62 -1.48 -15.85 12.80
N VAL A 63 -1.01 -15.99 14.04
CA VAL A 63 -0.48 -17.26 14.56
C VAL A 63 -1.61 -18.27 14.65
N GLY A 64 -1.52 -19.31 13.82
CA GLY A 64 -2.52 -20.38 13.75
C GLY A 64 -3.59 -20.18 12.69
N ASP A 65 -3.56 -19.07 11.95
CA ASP A 65 -4.42 -18.87 10.79
C ASP A 65 -3.89 -19.65 9.58
N GLU A 66 -4.78 -20.35 8.87
CA GLU A 66 -4.50 -20.79 7.50
C GLU A 66 -4.53 -19.55 6.60
N LEU A 67 -3.35 -19.05 6.23
CA LEU A 67 -3.23 -17.95 5.27
C LEU A 67 -3.83 -18.41 3.94
N GLY A 68 -4.90 -17.74 3.50
CA GLY A 68 -5.46 -17.96 2.17
C GLY A 68 -4.38 -17.74 1.12
N LEU A 69 -4.06 -18.80 0.36
CA LEU A 69 -3.14 -18.71 -0.76
C LEU A 69 -3.85 -17.97 -1.91
N SER A 70 -3.10 -17.14 -2.64
CA SER A 70 -3.53 -16.73 -3.99
C SER A 70 -3.79 -18.00 -4.81
N PRO A 71 -4.81 -18.03 -5.70
CA PRO A 71 -5.00 -19.15 -6.61
C PRO A 71 -3.66 -19.53 -7.25
N GLY A 72 -3.25 -20.78 -7.07
CA GLY A 72 -1.90 -21.25 -7.41
C GLY A 72 -1.69 -21.57 -8.88
N ASP A 73 -2.56 -21.08 -9.76
CA ASP A 73 -2.59 -21.44 -11.17
C ASP A 73 -2.18 -20.24 -12.03
N ASP A 74 -0.87 -19.99 -12.09
CA ASP A 74 -0.27 -18.92 -12.90
C ASP A 74 -0.56 -19.08 -14.42
N GLU A 75 -1.09 -20.23 -14.86
CA GLU A 75 -1.41 -20.52 -16.26
C GLU A 75 -2.81 -20.06 -16.69
N ASP A 76 -3.75 -19.85 -15.75
CA ASP A 76 -5.11 -19.39 -16.05
C ASP A 76 -5.48 -18.12 -15.25
N PRO A 77 -5.34 -16.93 -15.85
CA PRO A 77 -5.65 -15.65 -15.20
C PRO A 77 -7.14 -15.47 -14.84
N ASP A 78 -8.04 -16.35 -15.34
CA ASP A 78 -9.47 -16.35 -15.01
C ASP A 78 -9.82 -17.36 -13.90
N ASN A 79 -8.86 -18.14 -13.40
CA ASN A 79 -9.08 -19.12 -12.33
C ASN A 79 -8.97 -18.48 -10.93
N TRP A 80 -10.08 -17.93 -10.45
CA TRP A 80 -10.19 -17.31 -9.12
C TRP A 80 -10.61 -18.30 -8.01
N ASN A 81 -10.46 -19.61 -8.22
CA ASN A 81 -10.83 -20.59 -7.22
C ASN A 81 -9.80 -20.65 -6.09
N HIS A 82 -10.29 -20.53 -4.85
CA HIS A 82 -9.51 -20.75 -3.64
C HIS A 82 -9.63 -22.25 -3.28
N GLN A 83 -8.53 -23.00 -3.32
CA GLN A 83 -8.43 -24.33 -2.69
C GLN A 83 -7.59 -24.22 -1.42
#